data_AF-A0A3S1ASC8-F1
#
_entry.id   AF-A0A3S1ASC8-F1
#
_cell.length_a   1.000
_cell.length_b   1.000
_cell.length_c   1.000
_cell.angle_alpha   90.00
_cell.angle_beta   90.00
_cell.angle_gamma   90.00
#
_symmetry.space_group_name_H-M   'P 1'
#
loop_
_entity.id
_entity.type
_entity.pdbx_description
1 polymer ?
#
loop_
_entity_poly.entity_id
_entity_poly.type
_entity_poly.pdbx_seq_one_letter_code
_entity_poly.pdbx_strand_id
1 'polypeptide(L)' 'MAICLLRLLEQPQPIMALVENWKQIRPLDPITLKPIEHEQAFNLIQQMLLRLEGLGYVMLERQA' A
#
# COMPACT_ATOMS: atom_id res chain seq x y z
N MET A 1 2.64 10.48 4.50
CA MET A 1 3.55 9.48 5.08
C MET A 1 2.95 8.09 4.86
N ALA A 2 3.75 7.14 4.37
CA ALA A 2 3.34 5.78 4.05
C ALA A 2 3.25 4.90 5.32
N ILE A 3 2.37 5.29 6.26
CA ILE A 3 2.24 4.67 7.59
C ILE A 3 1.87 3.18 7.49
N CYS A 4 1.16 2.78 6.43
CA CYS A 4 0.84 1.38 6.15
C CYS A 4 2.08 0.47 6.05
N LEU A 5 3.24 1.01 5.68
CA LEU A 5 4.50 0.25 5.56
C LEU A 5 5.12 -0.09 6.91
N LEU A 6 4.74 0.57 8.02
CA LEU A 6 5.27 0.24 9.35
C LEU A 6 5.01 -1.21 9.72
N ARG A 7 3.86 -1.76 9.29
CA ARG A 7 3.50 -3.16 9.56
C ARG A 7 4.44 -4.16 8.89
N LEU A 8 5.14 -3.76 7.82
CA LEU A 8 6.13 -4.59 7.13
C LEU A 8 7.44 -4.72 7.91
N LEU A 9 7.72 -3.80 8.85
CA LEU A 9 8.90 -3.88 9.71
C LEU A 9 8.75 -4.95 10.80
N GLU A 10 7.53 -5.22 11.22
CA GLU A 10 7.23 -6.20 12.27
C GLU A 10 7.09 -7.61 11.70
N GLN A 11 6.38 -7.76 10.58
CA GLN A 11 6.10 -9.06 9.98
C GLN A 11 5.73 -8.94 8.49
N PRO A 12 5.85 -10.03 7.70
CA PRO A 12 5.31 -10.08 6.35
C PRO A 12 3.80 -9.80 6.33
N GLN A 13 3.34 -8.99 5.37
CA GLN A 13 1.93 -8.63 5.23
C GLN A 13 1.45 -8.87 3.80
N PRO A 14 0.23 -9.39 3.62
CA PRO A 14 -0.38 -9.44 2.30
C PRO A 14 -0.71 -8.02 1.80
N ILE A 15 -0.62 -7.80 0.49
CA ILE A 15 -0.89 -6.50 -0.12
C ILE A 15 -2.28 -5.95 0.26
N MET A 16 -3.28 -6.82 0.39
CA MET A 16 -4.64 -6.42 0.76
C MET A 16 -4.72 -5.85 2.19
N ALA A 17 -3.92 -6.36 3.13
CA ALA A 17 -3.87 -5.79 4.48
C ALA A 17 -3.27 -4.38 4.48
N LEU A 18 -2.31 -4.11 3.59
CA LEU A 18 -1.73 -2.78 3.40
C LEU A 18 -2.74 -1.81 2.76
N VAL A 19 -3.52 -2.27 1.78
CA VAL A 19 -4.56 -1.47 1.11
C VAL A 19 -5.67 -1.08 2.08
N GLU A 20 -6.18 -2.01 2.88
CA GLU A 20 -7.23 -1.70 3.85
C GLU A 20 -6.73 -0.77 4.95
N ASN A 21 -5.49 -0.97 5.44
CA ASN A 21 -4.86 -0.04 6.38
C ASN A 21 -4.69 1.36 5.75
N TRP A 22 -4.27 1.44 4.50
CA TRP A 22 -4.15 2.70 3.78
C TRP A 22 -5.48 3.44 3.68
N LYS A 23 -6.58 2.75 3.35
CA LYS A 23 -7.93 3.33 3.27
C LYS A 23 -8.43 3.83 4.63
N GLN A 24 -8.09 3.15 5.73
CA GLN A 24 -8.45 3.62 7.08
C GLN A 24 -7.71 4.91 7.45
N ILE A 25 -6.43 5.02 7.08
CA ILE A 25 -5.61 6.21 7.36
C ILE A 25 -5.96 7.36 6.41
N ARG A 26 -6.30 7.05 5.15
CA ARG A 26 -6.65 8.00 4.09
C ARG A 26 -7.92 7.55 3.36
N PRO A 27 -9.10 7.86 3.93
CA PRO A 27 -10.36 7.52 3.28
C PRO A 27 -10.65 8.39 2.05
N LEU A 28 -10.04 9.57 1.96
CA LEU A 28 -10.30 10.56 0.92
C LEU A 28 -9.08 10.80 0.05
N ASP A 29 -9.32 11.00 -1.24
CA ASP A 29 -8.34 11.48 -2.19
C ASP A 29 -7.97 12.94 -1.84
N PRO A 30 -6.68 13.24 -1.62
CA PRO A 30 -6.25 14.59 -1.26
C PRO A 30 -6.51 15.64 -2.35
N ILE A 31 -6.76 15.24 -3.60
CA ILE A 31 -6.98 16.14 -4.74
C ILE A 31 -8.48 16.30 -5.01
N THR A 32 -9.23 15.19 -5.04
CA THR A 32 -10.65 15.21 -5.42
C THR A 32 -11.60 15.28 -4.23
N LEU A 33 -11.10 15.05 -3.01
CA LEU A 33 -11.89 14.92 -1.77
C LEU A 33 -12.99 13.84 -1.84
N LYS A 34 -12.92 12.95 -2.83
CA LYS A 34 -13.83 11.82 -2.97
C LYS A 34 -13.26 10.59 -2.26
N PRO A 35 -14.10 9.65 -1.84
CA PRO A 35 -13.64 8.35 -1.38
C PRO A 35 -12.72 7.71 -2.41
N ILE A 36 -11.57 7.20 -1.97
CA ILE A 36 -10.69 6.44 -2.84
C ILE A 36 -11.31 5.06 -3.10
N GLU A 37 -11.55 4.74 -4.36
CA GLU A 37 -11.99 3.43 -4.79
C GLU A 37 -10.93 2.37 -4.48
N HIS A 38 -11.37 1.15 -4.12
CA HIS A 38 -10.46 0.09 -3.70
C HIS A 38 -9.40 -0.24 -4.78
N GLU A 39 -9.78 -0.23 -6.05
CA GLU A 39 -8.86 -0.44 -7.18
C GLU A 39 -7.78 0.64 -7.27
N GLN A 40 -8.14 1.91 -7.04
CA GLN A 40 -7.18 3.02 -7.04
C GLN A 40 -6.21 2.90 -5.87
N ALA A 41 -6.70 2.55 -4.67
CA ALA A 41 -5.85 2.30 -3.52
C ALA A 41 -4.88 1.13 -3.77
N PHE A 42 -5.37 0.03 -4.35
CA PHE A 42 -4.56 -1.11 -4.71
C PHE A 42 -3.46 -0.74 -5.71
N ASN A 43 -3.81 -0.09 -6.81
CA ASN A 43 -2.84 0.32 -7.83
C ASN A 43 -1.75 1.24 -7.26
N LEU A 44 -2.13 2.18 -6.38
CA LEU A 44 -1.20 3.09 -5.73
C LEU A 44 -0.23 2.34 -4.80
N ILE A 45 -0.73 1.43 -3.97
CA ILE A 45 0.09 0.63 -3.06
C ILE A 45 1.00 -0.32 -3.85
N GLN A 46 0.50 -0.94 -4.91
CA GLN A 46 1.27 -1.83 -5.77
C GLN A 46 2.44 -1.06 -6.44
N GLN A 47 2.18 0.10 -7.04
CA GLN A 47 3.23 0.92 -7.64
C GLN A 47 4.28 1.37 -6.63
N MET A 48 3.84 1.73 -5.41
CA MET A 48 4.75 2.08 -4.32
C MET A 48 5.64 0.90 -3.93
N LEU A 49 5.06 -0.28 -3.74
CA LEU A 49 5.78 -1.51 -3.39
C LEU A 49 6.78 -1.93 -4.46
N LEU A 50 6.41 -1.86 -5.74
CA LEU A 50 7.31 -2.15 -6.86
C LEU A 50 8.50 -1.17 -6.90
N ARG A 51 8.26 0.11 -6.62
CA ARG A 51 9.33 1.11 -6.53
C ARG A 51 10.26 0.82 -5.34
N LEU A 52 9.70 0.43 -4.19
CA LEU A 52 10.48 0.07 -3.01
C LEU A 52 11.28 -1.23 -3.23
N GLU A 53 10.71 -2.20 -3.95
CA GLU A 53 11.40 -3.43 -4.35
C GLU A 53 12.60 -3.11 -5.25
N GLY A 54 12.42 -2.27 -6.27
CA GLY A 54 13.51 -1.82 -7.14
C GLY A 54 14.61 -1.03 -6.43
N LEU A 55 14.32 -0.47 -5.26
CA LEU A 55 15.28 0.21 -4.38
C LEU A 55 15.87 -0.71 -3.30
N GLY A 56 15.44 -1.97 -3.22
CA GLY A 56 15.91 -2.95 -2.23
C GLY A 56 15.36 -2.75 -0.82
N TYR A 57 14.29 -1.97 -0.63
CA TYR A 57 13.70 -1.72 0.69
C TYR A 57 12.68 -2.78 1.12
N VAL A 58 12.03 -3.44 0.16
CA VAL A 58 11.02 -4.49 0.42
C VAL A 58 11.25 -5.66 -0.52
N MET A 59 10.89 -6.86 -0.07
CA MET A 59 10.86 -8.06 -0.91
C MET A 59 9.40 -8.41 -1.18
N LEU A 60 9.03 -8.59 -2.45
CA LEU A 60 7.67 -8.97 -2.82
C LEU A 60 7.61 -10.47 -3.10
N GLU A 61 6.90 -11.19 -2.25
CA GLU A 61 6.55 -12.57 -2.53
C GLU A 61 5.41 -12.62 -3.55
N ARG A 62 5.61 -13.40 -4.61
CA ARG A 62 4.59 -13.63 -5.64
C ARG A 62 4.06 -15.04 -5.44
N GLN A 63 2.75 -15.19 -5.28
CA GLN A 63 2.14 -16.51 -5.34
C GLN A 63 2.33 -17.06 -6.75
N ALA A 64 2.93 -18.25 -6.83
CA ALA A 64 3.11 -19.01 -8.06
C ALA A 64 1.82 -19.73 -8.49
#